data_AF-A0A540VAV8-F1
#
_entry.id   AF-A0A540VAV8-F1
#
_cell.length_a   1.000
_cell.length_b   1.000
_cell.length_c   1.000
_cell.angle_alpha   90.00
_cell.angle_beta   90.00
_cell.angle_gamma   90.00
#
_symmetry.space_group_name_H-M   'P 1'
#
loop_
_entity.id
_entity.type
_entity.pdbx_description
1 polymer ?
#
loop_
_entity_poly.entity_id
_entity_poly.type
_entity_poly.pdbx_seq_one_letter_code
_entity_poly.pdbx_strand_id
1 'polypeptide(L)'
;MQSSVPILRLAEPILVRGYGQLLVGIQPLIYGQPTCPFDPAHLMELYWRLLPIHLLPRVRAILVQESERTGKAVGLLLQQLNRPEAVRAILRRHPDRARQLHATVDAWAEAGVQFIHRLQQDWPQLCRHFAGGDSLGLPTQVERHQPSATGLAADEVAGPAALCIHFVNPTNGVAVRLIYEPQAQDVCPCEIGAGPPVADRPALYRGPYAWRQEHGP
;
A
#
# COMPACT_ATOMS: atom_id res chain seq x y z
N MET A 1 -13.53 -10.35 -8.58
CA MET A 1 -13.24 -9.78 -7.24
C MET A 1 -14.48 -9.07 -6.74
N GLN A 2 -15.32 -9.72 -5.93
CA GLN A 2 -16.46 -9.03 -5.32
C GLN A 2 -15.95 -8.26 -4.09
N SER A 3 -16.09 -6.93 -4.07
CA SER A 3 -15.82 -6.17 -2.84
C SER A 3 -16.82 -6.57 -1.76
N SER A 4 -16.33 -7.04 -0.62
CA SER A 4 -17.14 -7.35 0.57
C SER A 4 -17.76 -6.09 1.19
N VAL A 5 -17.23 -4.90 0.86
CA VAL A 5 -17.76 -3.61 1.32
C VAL A 5 -18.63 -2.99 0.22
N PRO A 6 -19.97 -2.89 0.41
CA PRO A 6 -20.90 -2.42 -0.63
C PRO A 6 -20.57 -1.02 -1.17
N ILE A 7 -20.00 -0.17 -0.32
CA ILE A 7 -19.65 1.21 -0.68
C ILE A 7 -18.60 1.28 -1.79
N LEU A 8 -17.66 0.33 -1.84
CA LEU A 8 -16.59 0.32 -2.84
C LEU A 8 -17.07 -0.08 -4.24
N ARG A 9 -18.32 -0.53 -4.39
CA ARG A 9 -18.93 -0.76 -5.71
C ARG A 9 -18.94 0.49 -6.58
N LEU A 10 -18.98 1.68 -5.98
CA LEU A 10 -18.85 2.94 -6.71
C LEU A 10 -17.49 3.07 -7.41
N ALA A 11 -16.43 2.50 -6.83
CA ALA A 11 -15.07 2.55 -7.37
C ALA A 11 -14.67 1.26 -8.10
N GLU A 12 -15.53 0.24 -8.18
CA GLU A 12 -15.19 -1.08 -8.73
C GLU A 12 -14.56 -1.04 -10.15
N PRO A 13 -15.07 -0.26 -11.12
CA PRO A 13 -14.44 -0.18 -12.44
C PRO A 13 -13.00 0.37 -12.38
N ILE A 14 -12.76 1.30 -11.45
CA ILE A 14 -11.45 1.92 -11.25
C ILE A 14 -10.51 0.92 -10.58
N LEU A 15 -11.01 0.20 -9.56
CA LEU A 15 -10.31 -0.86 -8.85
C LEU A 15 -9.84 -1.97 -9.80
N VAL A 16 -10.73 -2.49 -10.66
CA VAL A 16 -10.40 -3.55 -11.61
C VAL A 16 -9.29 -3.11 -12.56
N ARG A 17 -9.33 -1.87 -13.05
CA ARG A 17 -8.26 -1.30 -13.89
C ARG A 17 -6.94 -1.22 -13.13
N GLY A 18 -6.94 -0.67 -11.91
CA GLY A 18 -5.76 -0.56 -11.06
C GLY A 18 -5.10 -1.90 -10.75
N TYR A 19 -5.92 -2.90 -10.43
CA TYR A 19 -5.46 -4.27 -10.24
C TYR A 19 -4.81 -4.85 -11.51
N GLY A 20 -5.43 -4.64 -12.67
CA GLY A 20 -4.87 -5.04 -13.96
C GLY A 20 -3.52 -4.38 -14.26
N GLN A 21 -3.38 -3.08 -13.97
CA GLN A 21 -2.11 -2.36 -14.12
C GLN A 21 -1.03 -2.92 -13.19
N LEU A 22 -1.36 -3.18 -11.92
CA LEU A 22 -0.42 -3.80 -10.98
C LEU A 22 0.02 -5.18 -11.49
N LEU A 23 -0.92 -6.03 -11.90
CA LEU A 23 -0.65 -7.36 -12.47
C LEU A 23 0.30 -7.30 -13.67
N VAL A 24 0.02 -6.42 -14.64
CA VAL A 24 0.87 -6.22 -15.82
C VAL A 24 2.26 -5.73 -15.39
N GLY A 25 2.34 -4.81 -14.43
CA GLY A 25 3.61 -4.26 -13.95
C GLY A 25 4.48 -5.28 -13.20
N ILE A 26 3.90 -6.23 -12.48
CA ILE A 26 4.64 -7.29 -11.79
C ILE A 26 4.90 -8.52 -12.67
N GLN A 27 4.25 -8.62 -13.84
CA GLN A 27 4.40 -9.75 -14.74
C GLN A 27 5.88 -10.05 -15.08
N PRO A 28 6.72 -9.05 -15.44
CA PRO A 28 8.14 -9.29 -15.71
C PRO A 28 8.91 -9.82 -14.49
N LEU A 29 8.47 -9.51 -13.27
CA LEU A 29 9.08 -10.00 -12.04
C LEU A 29 8.78 -11.48 -11.79
N ILE A 30 7.57 -11.91 -12.16
CA ILE A 30 7.12 -13.30 -12.03
C ILE A 30 7.84 -14.20 -13.04
N TYR A 31 7.97 -13.75 -14.30
CA TYR A 31 8.51 -14.59 -15.38
C TYR A 31 10.00 -14.37 -15.67
N GLY A 32 10.58 -13.25 -15.23
CA GLY A 32 11.93 -12.82 -15.62
C GLY A 32 13.05 -13.35 -14.74
N GLN A 33 12.77 -13.93 -13.57
CA GLN A 33 13.81 -14.44 -12.67
C GLN A 33 13.52 -15.88 -12.22
N PRO A 34 14.52 -16.77 -12.25
CA PRO A 34 14.33 -18.19 -11.94
C PRO A 34 13.96 -18.47 -10.48
N THR A 35 14.17 -17.52 -9.55
CA THR A 35 13.87 -17.70 -8.13
C THR A 35 13.39 -16.39 -7.51
N CYS A 36 12.08 -16.12 -7.58
CA CYS A 36 11.48 -15.11 -6.71
C CYS A 36 11.43 -15.66 -5.28
N PRO A 37 11.95 -14.94 -4.28
CA PRO A 37 12.07 -15.48 -2.91
C PRO A 37 10.76 -15.56 -2.13
N PHE A 38 9.68 -15.02 -2.70
CA PHE A 38 8.32 -15.04 -2.17
C PHE A 38 7.35 -15.26 -3.35
N ASP A 39 6.12 -15.67 -3.06
CA ASP A 39 5.07 -15.74 -4.06
C ASP A 39 4.54 -14.32 -4.38
N PRO A 40 4.77 -13.79 -5.60
CA PRO A 40 4.31 -12.45 -5.97
C PRO A 40 2.79 -12.33 -5.98
N ALA A 41 2.07 -13.43 -6.27
CA ALA A 41 0.61 -13.42 -6.26
C ALA A 41 0.08 -13.24 -4.83
N HIS A 42 0.66 -13.96 -3.86
CA HIS A 42 0.33 -13.81 -2.45
C HIS A 42 0.62 -12.39 -1.93
N LEU A 43 1.81 -11.85 -2.22
CA LEU A 43 2.18 -10.50 -1.81
C LEU A 43 1.24 -9.43 -2.41
N MET A 44 0.84 -9.61 -3.66
CA MET A 44 -0.13 -8.74 -4.32
C MET A 44 -1.50 -8.80 -3.64
N GLU A 45 -1.96 -9.98 -3.23
CA GLU A 45 -3.21 -10.09 -2.46
C GLU A 45 -3.14 -9.36 -1.12
N LEU A 46 -2.01 -9.45 -0.41
CA LEU A 46 -1.80 -8.70 0.83
C LEU A 46 -1.81 -7.19 0.57
N TYR A 47 -1.10 -6.73 -0.45
CA TYR A 47 -1.05 -5.32 -0.83
C TYR A 47 -2.43 -4.79 -1.26
N TRP A 48 -3.20 -5.59 -2.01
CA TRP A 48 -4.55 -5.25 -2.45
C TRP A 48 -5.50 -4.96 -1.29
N ARG A 49 -5.35 -5.65 -0.16
CA ARG A 49 -6.19 -5.43 1.03
C ARG A 49 -6.02 -4.03 1.64
N LEU A 50 -4.94 -3.32 1.33
CA LEU A 50 -4.72 -1.95 1.77
C LEU A 50 -5.49 -0.92 0.97
N LEU A 51 -5.79 -1.20 -0.30
CA LEU A 51 -6.44 -0.23 -1.19
C LEU A 51 -7.81 0.25 -0.69
N PRO A 52 -8.72 -0.62 -0.18
CA PRO A 52 -9.94 -0.20 0.50
C PRO A 52 -9.75 0.92 1.53
N ILE A 53 -8.69 0.85 2.34
CA ILE A 53 -8.42 1.81 3.42
C ILE A 53 -8.17 3.21 2.84
N HIS A 54 -7.48 3.29 1.69
CA HIS A 54 -7.18 4.55 1.01
C HIS A 54 -8.36 5.14 0.23
N LEU A 55 -9.25 4.29 -0.30
CA LEU A 55 -10.36 4.74 -1.14
C LEU A 55 -11.62 5.03 -0.35
N LEU A 56 -11.84 4.34 0.77
CA LEU A 56 -13.08 4.43 1.53
C LEU A 56 -13.47 5.87 1.90
N PRO A 57 -12.56 6.73 2.41
CA PRO A 57 -12.91 8.12 2.72
C PRO A 57 -13.37 8.91 1.49
N ARG A 58 -12.67 8.73 0.35
CA ARG A 58 -12.97 9.42 -0.92
C ARG A 58 -14.31 8.98 -1.50
N VAL A 59 -14.56 7.67 -1.50
CA VAL A 59 -15.83 7.08 -1.97
C VAL A 59 -16.99 7.50 -1.07
N ARG A 60 -16.80 7.49 0.25
CA ARG A 60 -17.79 7.97 1.22
C ARG A 60 -18.13 9.43 0.99
N ALA A 61 -17.13 10.27 0.76
CA ALA A 61 -17.35 11.68 0.48
C ALA A 61 -18.26 11.87 -0.75
N ILE A 62 -18.04 11.12 -1.84
CA ILE A 62 -18.89 11.20 -3.06
C ILE A 62 -20.34 10.85 -2.73
N LEU A 63 -20.58 9.78 -1.96
CA LEU A 63 -21.93 9.36 -1.62
C LEU A 63 -22.65 10.34 -0.69
N VAL A 64 -21.95 10.97 0.25
CA VAL A 64 -22.51 12.01 1.11
C VAL A 64 -22.92 13.22 0.26
N GLN A 65 -22.04 13.69 -0.62
CA GLN A 65 -22.36 14.80 -1.51
C GLN A 65 -23.51 14.47 -2.47
N GLU A 66 -23.57 13.23 -2.97
CA GLU A 66 -24.67 12.78 -3.82
C GLU A 66 -26.00 12.66 -3.07
N SER A 67 -25.95 12.26 -1.80
CA SER A 67 -27.10 12.23 -0.89
C SER A 67 -27.68 13.63 -0.70
N GLU A 68 -26.83 14.61 -0.37
CA GLU A 68 -27.22 16.02 -0.23
C GLU A 68 -27.81 16.58 -1.52
N ARG A 69 -27.18 16.30 -2.67
CA ARG A 69 -27.61 16.80 -3.98
C ARG A 69 -28.97 16.23 -4.43
N THR A 70 -29.30 15.00 -4.05
CA THR A 70 -30.51 14.30 -4.52
C THR A 70 -31.62 14.18 -3.48
N GLY A 71 -31.32 14.51 -2.21
CA GLY A 71 -32.22 14.28 -1.08
C GLY A 71 -32.39 12.81 -0.70
N LYS A 72 -31.66 11.89 -1.34
CA LYS A 72 -31.78 10.45 -1.09
C LYS A 72 -30.83 10.03 0.02
N ALA A 73 -31.32 9.25 0.98
CA ALA A 73 -30.46 8.65 2.00
C ALA A 73 -29.33 7.80 1.38
N VAL A 74 -28.14 7.82 1.99
CA VAL A 74 -26.96 7.05 1.54
C VAL A 74 -27.27 5.56 1.37
N GLY A 75 -28.10 4.96 2.24
CA GLY A 75 -28.52 3.56 2.12
C GLY A 75 -29.22 3.24 0.79
N LEU A 76 -30.05 4.15 0.27
CA LEU A 76 -30.69 3.99 -1.03
C LEU A 76 -29.68 4.14 -2.17
N LEU A 77 -28.72 5.05 -2.05
CA LEU A 77 -27.64 5.19 -3.03
C LEU A 77 -26.78 3.91 -3.10
N LEU A 78 -26.46 3.30 -1.95
CA LEU A 78 -25.73 2.03 -1.88
C LEU A 78 -26.47 0.90 -2.62
N GLN A 79 -27.80 0.82 -2.51
CA GLN A 79 -28.59 -0.14 -3.27
C GLN A 79 -28.52 0.11 -4.78
N GLN A 80 -28.40 1.38 -5.20
CA GLN A 80 -28.26 1.73 -6.62
C GLN A 80 -26.90 1.32 -7.19
N LEU A 81 -25.85 1.19 -6.37
CA LEU A 81 -24.51 0.79 -6.83
C LEU A 81 -24.45 -0.62 -7.44
N ASN A 82 -25.51 -1.42 -7.30
CA ASN A 82 -25.66 -2.71 -8.00
C ASN A 82 -25.92 -2.56 -9.51
N ARG A 83 -26.25 -1.36 -9.97
CA ARG A 83 -26.52 -1.05 -11.38
C ARG A 83 -25.33 -0.28 -11.96
N PRO A 84 -24.58 -0.84 -12.92
CA PRO A 84 -23.43 -0.16 -13.52
C PRO A 84 -23.75 1.23 -14.09
N GLU A 85 -24.95 1.42 -14.62
CA GLU A 85 -25.44 2.70 -15.15
C GLU A 85 -25.57 3.75 -14.06
N ALA A 86 -26.03 3.35 -12.87
CA ALA A 86 -26.14 4.25 -11.72
C ALA A 86 -24.76 4.64 -11.20
N VAL A 87 -23.81 3.70 -11.11
CA VAL A 87 -22.41 3.98 -10.77
C VAL A 87 -21.82 5.02 -11.73
N ARG A 88 -21.97 4.81 -13.05
CA ARG A 88 -21.51 5.76 -14.07
C ARG A 88 -22.20 7.12 -13.95
N ALA A 89 -23.51 7.14 -13.70
CA ALA A 89 -24.25 8.39 -13.55
C ALA A 89 -23.80 9.19 -12.32
N ILE A 90 -23.53 8.52 -11.20
CA ILE A 90 -22.98 9.18 -9.99
C ILE A 90 -21.60 9.73 -10.31
N LEU A 91 -20.67 8.94 -10.84
CA LEU A 91 -19.31 9.40 -11.14
C LEU A 91 -19.27 10.56 -12.16
N ARG A 92 -20.14 10.56 -13.18
CA ARG A 92 -20.25 11.67 -14.15
C ARG A 92 -20.68 12.99 -13.53
N ARG A 93 -21.45 12.94 -12.44
CA ARG A 93 -21.90 14.13 -11.70
C ARG A 93 -20.84 14.66 -10.72
N HIS A 94 -19.81 13.86 -10.45
CA HIS A 94 -18.69 14.21 -9.58
C HIS A 94 -17.35 14.03 -10.33
N PRO A 95 -17.14 14.71 -11.47
CA PRO A 95 -16.01 14.44 -12.38
C PRO A 95 -14.65 14.65 -11.70
N ASP A 96 -14.51 15.66 -10.85
CA ASP A 96 -13.25 15.94 -10.15
C ASP A 96 -12.88 14.84 -9.16
N ARG A 97 -13.87 14.35 -8.40
CA ARG A 97 -13.67 13.24 -7.46
C ARG A 97 -13.43 11.93 -8.17
N ALA A 98 -14.09 11.70 -9.31
CA ALA A 98 -13.81 10.55 -10.16
C ALA A 98 -12.35 10.58 -10.67
N ARG A 99 -11.85 11.74 -11.13
CA ARG A 99 -10.45 11.92 -11.52
C ARG A 99 -9.49 11.67 -10.34
N GLN A 100 -9.80 12.17 -9.15
CA GLN A 100 -9.00 11.92 -7.96
C GLN A 100 -8.98 10.43 -7.56
N LEU A 101 -10.10 9.72 -7.68
CA LEU A 101 -10.14 8.27 -7.46
C LEU A 101 -9.25 7.53 -8.46
N HIS A 102 -9.32 7.89 -9.75
CA HIS A 102 -8.43 7.34 -10.77
C HIS A 102 -6.97 7.58 -10.43
N ALA A 103 -6.58 8.83 -10.17
CA ALA A 103 -5.21 9.18 -9.82
C ALA A 103 -4.72 8.44 -8.57
N THR A 104 -5.59 8.27 -7.56
CA THR A 104 -5.26 7.52 -6.33
C THR A 104 -4.98 6.05 -6.64
N VAL A 105 -5.81 5.41 -7.48
CA VAL A 105 -5.65 4.00 -7.84
C VAL A 105 -4.46 3.79 -8.77
N ASP A 106 -4.23 4.68 -9.74
CA ASP A 106 -3.07 4.65 -10.63
C ASP A 106 -1.76 4.79 -9.81
N ALA A 107 -1.68 5.78 -8.91
CA ALA A 107 -0.52 5.96 -8.03
C ALA A 107 -0.31 4.79 -7.07
N TRP A 108 -1.39 4.19 -6.55
CA TRP A 108 -1.31 2.99 -5.72
C TRP A 108 -0.75 1.79 -6.50
N ALA A 109 -1.20 1.58 -7.74
CA ALA A 109 -0.72 0.50 -8.58
C ALA A 109 0.77 0.67 -8.91
N GLU A 110 1.18 1.90 -9.28
CA GLU A 110 2.59 2.23 -9.54
C GLU A 110 3.47 2.01 -8.29
N ALA A 111 3.04 2.50 -7.13
CA ALA A 111 3.76 2.30 -5.87
C ALA A 111 3.88 0.82 -5.51
N GLY A 112 2.84 0.02 -5.78
CA GLY A 112 2.85 -1.44 -5.60
C GLY A 112 3.90 -2.14 -6.48
N VAL A 113 3.97 -1.78 -7.75
CA VAL A 113 5.00 -2.32 -8.68
C VAL A 113 6.41 -1.96 -8.18
N GLN A 114 6.64 -0.69 -7.81
CA GLN A 114 7.93 -0.24 -7.30
C GLN A 114 8.31 -0.96 -5.99
N PHE A 115 7.35 -1.12 -5.07
CA PHE A 115 7.56 -1.85 -3.82
C PHE A 115 7.97 -3.30 -4.07
N ILE A 116 7.23 -4.04 -4.90
CA ILE A 116 7.51 -5.45 -5.17
C ILE A 116 8.86 -5.61 -5.87
N HIS A 117 9.16 -4.75 -6.84
CA HIS A 117 10.46 -4.73 -7.51
C HIS A 117 11.61 -4.50 -6.53
N ARG A 118 11.50 -3.49 -5.66
CA ARG A 118 12.53 -3.17 -4.65
C ARG A 118 12.68 -4.29 -3.64
N LEU A 119 11.59 -4.90 -3.18
CA LEU A 119 11.63 -6.04 -2.26
C LEU A 119 12.38 -7.22 -2.87
N GLN A 120 12.13 -7.55 -4.14
CA GLN A 120 12.84 -8.62 -4.84
C GLN A 120 14.31 -8.29 -5.03
N GLN A 121 14.63 -7.08 -5.47
CA GLN A 121 16.01 -6.64 -5.73
C GLN A 121 16.85 -6.62 -4.45
N ASP A 122 16.29 -6.17 -3.34
CA ASP A 122 17.00 -6.05 -2.07
C ASP A 122 16.99 -7.34 -1.24
N TRP A 123 16.25 -8.37 -1.65
CA TRP A 123 16.02 -9.56 -0.85
C TRP A 123 17.31 -10.19 -0.26
N PRO A 124 18.39 -10.42 -1.03
CA PRO A 124 19.61 -10.99 -0.46
C PRO A 124 20.27 -10.12 0.61
N GLN A 125 20.12 -8.80 0.52
CA GLN A 125 20.63 -7.84 1.50
C GLN A 125 19.69 -7.76 2.71
N LEU A 126 18.37 -7.86 2.50
CA LEU A 126 17.40 -7.92 3.59
C LEU A 126 17.61 -9.16 4.47
N CYS A 127 17.79 -10.34 3.87
CA CYS A 127 18.12 -11.56 4.62
C CYS A 127 19.43 -11.42 5.41
N ARG A 128 20.49 -10.91 4.78
CA ARG A 128 21.78 -10.71 5.46
C ARG A 128 21.71 -9.70 6.60
N HIS A 129 20.99 -8.60 6.41
CA HIS A 129 20.96 -7.49 7.35
C HIS A 129 19.97 -7.71 8.51
N PHE A 130 18.81 -8.32 8.23
CA PHE A 130 17.72 -8.46 9.21
C PHE A 130 17.49 -9.89 9.73
N ALA A 131 18.09 -10.89 9.08
CA ALA A 131 17.96 -12.31 9.46
C ALA A 131 19.30 -13.04 9.53
N GLY A 132 20.43 -12.32 9.62
CA GLY A 132 21.76 -12.96 9.76
C GLY A 132 22.17 -13.84 8.58
N GLY A 133 21.52 -13.69 7.42
CA GLY A 133 21.73 -14.53 6.23
C GLY A 133 20.65 -15.59 6.04
N ASP A 134 19.84 -15.87 7.05
CA ASP A 134 18.68 -16.77 6.93
C ASP A 134 17.58 -16.13 6.07
N SER A 135 16.66 -16.97 5.59
CA SER A 135 15.45 -16.48 4.92
C SER A 135 14.58 -15.67 5.87
N LEU A 136 14.00 -14.57 5.40
CA LEU A 136 12.94 -13.87 6.13
C LEU A 136 11.64 -14.70 6.19
N GLY A 137 11.47 -15.64 5.27
CA GLY A 137 10.25 -16.44 5.13
C GLY A 137 9.19 -15.78 4.25
N LEU A 138 7.94 -16.21 4.41
CA LEU A 138 6.84 -15.72 3.59
C LEU A 138 6.26 -14.44 4.20
N PRO A 139 5.89 -13.43 3.37
CA PRO A 139 5.12 -12.30 3.85
C PRO A 139 3.74 -12.83 4.27
N THR A 140 3.32 -12.54 5.50
CA THR A 140 2.02 -12.98 6.05
C THR A 140 1.03 -11.83 6.17
N GLN A 141 1.53 -10.60 6.28
CA GLN A 141 0.74 -9.40 6.46
C GLN A 141 1.47 -8.19 5.89
N VAL A 142 0.70 -7.26 5.31
CA VAL A 142 1.19 -5.95 4.88
C VAL A 142 0.22 -4.92 5.45
N GLU A 143 0.77 -3.88 6.07
CA GLU A 143 0.03 -2.82 6.75
C GLU A 143 0.56 -1.46 6.32
N ARG A 144 -0.26 -0.43 6.46
CA ARG A 144 0.24 0.95 6.39
C ARG A 144 1.01 1.24 7.68
N HIS A 145 2.27 1.62 7.55
CA HIS A 145 3.01 2.12 8.70
C HIS A 145 2.59 3.58 8.97
N GLN A 146 2.00 3.84 10.13
CA GLN A 146 1.73 5.20 10.62
C GLN A 146 2.86 5.62 11.56
N PRO A 147 3.63 6.67 11.24
CA PRO A 147 4.66 7.15 12.15
C PRO A 147 4.01 7.67 13.44
N SER A 148 4.37 7.09 14.57
CA SER A 148 3.69 7.29 15.86
C SER A 148 3.84 8.69 16.50
N ALA A 149 4.50 9.66 15.87
CA ALA A 149 5.02 10.83 16.61
C ALA A 149 4.71 12.22 16.05
N THR A 150 4.02 12.38 14.92
CA THR A 150 3.67 13.72 14.42
C THR A 150 2.18 13.83 14.22
N GLY A 151 1.51 14.58 15.10
CA GLY A 151 0.08 14.92 15.03
C GLY A 151 -0.32 15.78 13.83
N LEU A 152 0.38 15.65 12.71
CA LEU A 152 -0.01 16.18 11.41
C LEU A 152 -1.02 15.22 10.81
N ALA A 153 -2.22 15.74 10.53
CA ALA A 153 -3.33 14.99 9.95
C ALA A 153 -2.86 14.14 8.76
N ALA A 154 -3.04 12.82 8.87
CA ALA A 154 -2.57 11.81 7.92
C ALA A 154 -3.28 11.83 6.54
N ASP A 155 -4.00 12.90 6.23
CA ASP A 155 -5.08 12.90 5.23
C ASP A 155 -4.69 13.42 3.85
N GLU A 156 -3.52 14.04 3.66
CA GLU A 156 -3.26 14.73 2.38
C GLU A 156 -1.85 14.59 1.78
N VAL A 157 -0.97 13.79 2.36
CA VAL A 157 0.32 13.55 1.69
C VAL A 157 0.09 12.59 0.53
N ALA A 158 0.03 13.12 -0.69
CA ALA A 158 -0.12 12.43 -1.97
C ALA A 158 1.07 11.50 -2.33
N GLY A 159 1.91 11.14 -1.35
CA GLY A 159 3.09 10.30 -1.52
C GLY A 159 2.81 8.83 -1.24
N PRO A 160 3.68 7.92 -1.71
CA PRO A 160 3.60 6.51 -1.38
C PRO A 160 3.75 6.34 0.14
N ALA A 161 2.76 5.72 0.77
CA ALA A 161 2.80 5.50 2.21
C ALA A 161 3.88 4.47 2.57
N ALA A 162 4.51 4.65 3.74
CA ALA A 162 5.36 3.60 4.30
C ALA A 162 4.53 2.34 4.58
N LEU A 163 5.12 1.18 4.33
CA LEU A 163 4.48 -0.13 4.50
C LEU A 163 5.21 -0.90 5.59
N CYS A 164 4.48 -1.51 6.52
CA CYS A 164 5.03 -2.52 7.42
C CYS A 164 4.67 -3.91 6.87
N ILE A 165 5.67 -4.76 6.68
CA ILE A 165 5.51 -6.12 6.16
C ILE A 165 5.97 -7.09 7.22
N HIS A 166 5.10 -8.05 7.52
CA HIS A 166 5.37 -9.09 8.49
C HIS A 166 5.81 -10.33 7.73
N PHE A 167 6.97 -10.84 8.11
CA PHE A 167 7.52 -12.09 7.62
C PHE A 167 7.54 -13.10 8.75
N VAL A 168 7.29 -14.37 8.42
CA VAL A 168 7.44 -15.49 9.35
C VAL A 168 8.37 -16.50 8.73
N ASN A 169 9.52 -16.72 9.34
CA ASN A 169 10.47 -17.72 8.88
C ASN A 169 9.92 -19.13 9.19
N PRO A 170 9.71 -19.99 8.18
CA PRO A 170 9.09 -21.30 8.37
C PRO A 170 10.00 -22.30 9.11
N THR A 171 11.31 -22.07 9.13
CA THR A 171 12.30 -22.96 9.74
C THR A 171 12.39 -22.78 11.25
N ASN A 172 12.32 -21.55 11.75
CA ASN A 172 12.50 -21.24 13.17
C ASN A 172 11.30 -20.54 13.82
N GLY A 173 10.26 -20.19 13.05
CA GLY A 173 9.06 -19.50 13.53
C GLY A 173 9.27 -18.04 13.92
N VAL A 174 10.47 -17.49 13.71
CA VAL A 174 10.79 -16.11 14.07
C VAL A 174 10.04 -15.16 13.14
N ALA A 175 9.30 -14.23 13.75
CA ALA A 175 8.60 -13.17 13.04
C ALA A 175 9.50 -11.93 12.90
N VAL A 176 9.60 -11.38 11.71
CA VAL A 176 10.34 -10.15 11.42
C VAL A 176 9.37 -9.13 10.82
N ARG A 177 9.36 -7.92 11.36
CA ARG A 177 8.55 -6.81 10.84
C ARG A 177 9.49 -5.81 10.18
N LEU A 178 9.33 -5.62 8.87
CA LEU A 178 10.12 -4.67 8.09
C LEU A 178 9.25 -3.50 7.64
N ILE A 179 9.72 -2.28 7.89
CA ILE A 179 9.13 -1.05 7.41
C ILE A 179 9.84 -0.66 6.12
N TYR A 180 9.10 -0.58 5.02
CA TYR A 180 9.50 -0.01 3.76
C TYR A 180 9.13 1.47 3.70
N GLU A 181 10.12 2.35 3.54
CA GLU A 181 9.97 3.79 3.46
C GLU A 181 10.30 4.26 2.03
N PRO A 182 9.29 4.49 1.17
CA PRO A 182 9.51 4.77 -0.26
C PRO A 182 10.11 6.15 -0.56
N GLN A 183 10.14 7.04 0.43
CA GLN A 183 10.74 8.38 0.41
C GLN A 183 11.56 8.56 1.68
N ALA A 184 12.67 7.84 1.78
CA ALA A 184 13.62 8.07 2.85
C ALA A 184 14.31 9.41 2.56
N GLN A 185 14.18 10.39 3.46
CA GLN A 185 15.06 11.55 3.40
C GLN A 185 16.46 11.03 3.71
N ASP A 186 17.43 11.35 2.85
CA ASP A 186 18.87 11.11 3.09
C ASP A 186 19.31 11.92 4.32
N VAL A 187 18.95 11.45 5.51
CA VAL A 187 19.61 11.88 6.72
C VAL A 187 20.87 11.04 6.77
N CYS A 188 21.90 11.48 6.05
CA CYS A 188 23.24 10.95 6.20
C CYS A 188 23.60 11.08 7.70
N PRO A 189 23.80 9.96 8.44
CA PRO A 189 24.10 10.03 9.87
C PRO A 189 25.39 10.79 10.17
N CYS A 190 26.23 11.02 9.15
CA CYS A 190 27.53 11.68 9.25
C CYS A 190 27.48 13.22 9.30
N GLU A 191 26.34 13.89 9.08
CA GLU A 191 26.30 15.37 9.02
C GLU A 191 25.69 16.08 10.25
N ILE A 192 25.14 15.35 11.22
CA ILE A 192 24.50 15.98 12.39
C ILE A 192 25.41 15.88 13.61
N GLY A 193 26.28 16.87 13.77
CA GLY A 193 27.00 17.09 15.02
C GLY A 193 26.04 17.56 16.12
N ALA A 194 25.54 16.65 16.95
CA ALA A 194 25.31 16.82 18.41
C ALA A 194 24.40 15.71 18.96
N GLY A 195 24.99 14.78 19.71
CA GLY A 195 24.28 13.84 20.58
C GLY A 195 24.53 12.36 20.23
N PRO A 196 24.71 11.47 21.23
CA PRO A 196 24.81 10.04 20.99
C PRO A 196 23.51 9.55 20.32
N PRO A 197 23.59 8.76 19.23
CA PRO A 197 22.41 8.26 18.54
C PRO A 197 21.58 7.41 19.50
N VAL A 198 20.28 7.73 19.60
CA VAL A 198 19.28 6.85 20.22
C VAL A 198 19.44 5.47 19.56
N ALA A 199 19.66 4.43 20.36
CA ALA A 199 20.04 3.07 19.94
C ALA A 199 19.53 2.70 18.54
N ASP A 200 20.49 2.62 17.63
CA ASP A 200 20.31 2.61 16.17
C ASP A 200 19.49 1.40 15.75
N ARG A 201 18.27 1.63 15.25
CA ARG A 201 17.47 0.55 14.66
C ARG A 201 18.16 0.11 13.37
N PRO A 202 18.32 -1.20 13.12
CA PRO A 202 18.93 -1.66 11.88
C PRO A 202 18.11 -1.11 10.70
N ALA A 203 18.81 -0.50 9.76
CA ALA A 203 18.24 0.18 8.61
C ALA A 203 19.12 -0.04 7.38
N LEU A 204 18.48 -0.31 6.25
CA LEU A 204 19.10 -0.50 4.95
C LEU A 204 18.69 0.65 4.02
N TYR A 205 19.57 1.62 3.82
CA TYR A 205 19.34 2.76 2.94
C TYR A 205 19.69 2.45 1.49
N ARG A 206 18.90 2.98 0.55
CA ARG A 206 19.03 2.76 -0.90
C ARG A 206 19.00 4.03 -1.73
N GLY A 207 19.22 5.19 -1.13
CA GLY A 207 19.01 6.49 -1.73
C GLY A 207 17.56 6.91 -1.53
N PRO A 208 16.67 6.83 -2.54
CA PRO A 208 15.32 7.39 -2.41
C PRO A 208 14.39 6.59 -1.47
N TYR A 209 14.83 5.45 -0.95
CA TYR A 209 14.04 4.62 -0.04
C TYR A 209 14.91 3.89 0.98
N ALA A 210 14.27 3.38 2.03
CA ALA A 210 14.93 2.60 3.07
C ALA A 210 14.07 1.42 3.55
N TRP A 211 14.72 0.44 4.16
CA TRP A 211 14.10 -0.63 4.93
C TRP A 211 14.53 -0.51 6.39
N ARG A 212 13.61 -0.67 7.34
CA ARG A 212 13.92 -0.65 8.78
C ARG A 212 13.26 -1.83 9.48
N GLN A 213 13.87 -2.34 10.54
CA GLN A 213 13.20 -3.34 11.38
C GLN A 213 12.36 -2.66 12.46
N GLU A 214 11.09 -3.04 12.55
CA GLU A 214 10.23 -2.69 13.67
C GLU A 214 10.46 -3.71 14.79
N HIS A 215 10.87 -3.25 15.97
CA HIS A 215 10.91 -4.12 17.14
C HIS A 215 9.48 -4.41 17.59
N GLY A 216 9.20 -5.67 17.93
CA GLY A 216 7.98 -6.01 18.64
C GLY A 216 7.91 -5.28 19.98
N PRO A 217 6.71 -5.02 20.51
CA PRO A 217 6.54 -4.55 21.88
C PRO A 217 7.13 -5.52 22.92
#